data_AF-A0A355GCB7-F1
#
_entry.id   AF-A0A355GCB7-F1
#
_cell.length_a   1.000
_cell.length_b   1.000
_cell.length_c   1.000
_cell.angle_alpha   90.00
_cell.angle_beta   90.00
_cell.angle_gamma   90.00
#
_symmetry.space_group_name_H-M   'P 1'
#
loop_
_entity.id
_entity.type
_entity.pdbx_description
1 polymer ?
#
loop_
_entity_poly.entity_id
_entity_poly.type
_entity_poly.pdbx_seq_one_letter_code
_entity_poly.pdbx_strand_id
1 'polypeptide(L)'
;RHFLEIFDPNISTAIAADLAPGFINDLIARTLAGVATAGRPTFLKMVYHGPRAMEELVAYDPHLIVGILGGSAGTTLDAFQLIYDAKKYGGRVALFGRKINQAEHQLAFIQFLRYLVEDKIQPVEAVKAYHGVLQELGIKPTRELDVDLTYQTAVMSYGGEDGKTFSFPATKTASKPAAGSAKTTSAKPATTNGKGTPDFAAMSSAEKLAYHQDRLNRMFGE
;
A
#
# COMPACT_ATOMS: atom_id res chain seq x y z
N ARG A 1 -7.09 -1.32 -24.94
CA ARG A 1 -6.86 -2.27 -23.81
C ARG A 1 -6.28 -1.49 -22.66
N HIS A 2 -6.70 -1.76 -21.43
CA HIS A 2 -6.25 -1.07 -20.21
C HIS A 2 -6.30 -2.04 -19.02
N PHE A 3 -5.70 -1.67 -17.90
CA PHE A 3 -6.01 -2.26 -16.60
C PHE A 3 -6.74 -1.22 -15.76
N LEU A 4 -7.52 -1.66 -14.78
CA LEU A 4 -8.23 -0.77 -13.87
C LEU A 4 -7.54 -0.81 -12.50
N GLU A 5 -6.99 0.33 -12.07
CA GLU A 5 -6.42 0.49 -10.73
C GLU A 5 -7.48 1.01 -9.76
N ILE A 6 -7.66 0.32 -8.65
CA ILE A 6 -8.71 0.56 -7.66
C ILE A 6 -8.04 0.82 -6.31
N PHE A 7 -8.47 1.89 -5.66
CA PHE A 7 -8.02 2.29 -4.34
C PHE A 7 -9.17 2.20 -3.34
N ASP A 8 -8.83 1.98 -2.08
CA ASP A 8 -9.82 2.07 -1.00
C ASP A 8 -10.32 3.52 -0.87
N PRO A 9 -11.50 3.73 -0.25
CA PRO A 9 -11.97 5.06 0.07
C PRO A 9 -10.90 5.87 0.82
N ASN A 10 -10.69 7.11 0.37
CA ASN A 10 -9.73 8.04 0.97
C ASN A 10 -10.18 8.60 2.33
N ILE A 11 -11.40 8.28 2.78
CA ILE A 11 -11.96 8.65 4.08
C ILE A 11 -12.04 7.37 4.92
N SER A 12 -11.18 7.27 5.93
CA SER A 12 -11.06 6.06 6.78
C SER A 12 -12.30 5.74 7.62
N THR A 13 -13.19 6.71 7.81
CA THR A 13 -14.46 6.55 8.55
C THR A 13 -15.67 6.34 7.64
N ALA A 14 -15.51 6.38 6.31
CA ALA A 14 -16.64 6.23 5.40
C ALA A 14 -17.25 4.83 5.47
N ILE A 15 -16.46 3.82 5.84
CA ILE A 15 -16.86 2.41 5.87
C ILE A 15 -16.21 1.73 7.06
N ALA A 16 -16.96 0.90 7.78
CA ALA A 16 -16.40 0.05 8.81
C ALA A 16 -15.34 -0.91 8.21
N ALA A 17 -14.20 -1.06 8.87
CA ALA A 17 -13.06 -1.79 8.33
C ALA A 17 -13.37 -3.26 7.98
N ASP A 18 -14.27 -3.90 8.71
CA ASP A 18 -14.72 -5.27 8.48
C ASP A 18 -15.67 -5.41 7.27
N LEU A 19 -16.32 -4.32 6.86
CA LEU A 19 -17.20 -4.27 5.70
C LEU A 19 -16.48 -3.81 4.42
N ALA A 20 -15.33 -3.14 4.56
CA ALA A 20 -14.58 -2.56 3.45
C ALA A 20 -14.27 -3.56 2.31
N PRO A 21 -13.83 -4.81 2.55
CA PRO A 21 -13.56 -5.75 1.46
C PRO A 21 -14.78 -6.06 0.60
N GLY A 22 -15.91 -6.37 1.25
CA GLY A 22 -17.16 -6.71 0.55
C GLY A 22 -17.74 -5.51 -0.18
N PHE A 23 -17.65 -4.32 0.42
CA PHE A 23 -18.06 -3.08 -0.23
C PHE A 23 -17.26 -2.81 -1.51
N ILE A 24 -15.94 -2.99 -1.48
CA ILE A 24 -15.08 -2.77 -2.65
C ILE A 24 -15.41 -3.78 -3.75
N ASN A 25 -15.59 -5.06 -3.40
CA ASN A 25 -16.02 -6.08 -4.35
C ASN A 25 -17.37 -5.75 -5.02
N ASP A 26 -18.36 -5.31 -4.24
CA ASP A 26 -19.67 -4.90 -4.75
C ASP A 26 -19.55 -3.69 -5.70
N LEU A 27 -18.73 -2.70 -5.37
CA LEU A 27 -18.46 -1.57 -6.26
C LEU A 27 -17.80 -2.02 -7.56
N ILE A 28 -16.79 -2.89 -7.49
CA ILE A 28 -16.13 -3.45 -8.68
C ILE A 28 -17.15 -4.15 -9.58
N ALA A 29 -17.97 -5.03 -9.01
CA ALA A 29 -19.01 -5.75 -9.74
C ALA A 29 -19.98 -4.79 -10.44
N ARG A 30 -20.49 -3.78 -9.73
CA ARG A 30 -21.42 -2.78 -10.28
C ARG A 30 -20.76 -1.92 -11.36
N THR A 31 -19.53 -1.46 -11.14
CA THR A 31 -18.78 -0.66 -12.12
C THR A 31 -18.56 -1.44 -13.41
N LEU A 32 -18.26 -2.74 -13.32
CA LEU A 32 -17.98 -3.57 -14.49
C LEU A 32 -19.24 -4.18 -15.13
N ALA A 33 -20.40 -4.17 -14.47
CA ALA A 33 -21.63 -4.77 -14.98
C ALA A 33 -22.13 -4.08 -16.28
N GLY A 34 -21.95 -2.76 -16.39
CA GLY A 34 -22.35 -1.99 -17.57
C GLY A 34 -21.29 -1.92 -18.68
N VAL A 35 -20.11 -2.50 -18.46
CA VAL A 35 -18.98 -2.35 -19.38
C VAL A 35 -19.01 -3.46 -20.44
N ALA A 36 -19.25 -3.06 -21.70
CA ALA A 36 -19.20 -3.97 -22.84
C ALA A 36 -17.82 -4.64 -22.96
N THR A 37 -17.76 -5.86 -23.50
CA THR A 37 -16.54 -6.69 -23.58
C THR A 37 -15.34 -5.94 -24.15
N ALA A 38 -15.52 -5.12 -25.20
CA ALA A 38 -14.46 -4.34 -25.82
C ALA A 38 -13.85 -3.28 -24.88
N GLY A 39 -14.62 -2.82 -23.89
CA GLY A 39 -14.22 -1.87 -22.87
C GLY A 39 -13.82 -2.49 -21.54
N ARG A 40 -13.87 -3.83 -21.37
CA ARG A 40 -13.48 -4.46 -20.11
C ARG A 40 -11.96 -4.33 -19.88
N PRO A 41 -11.51 -4.13 -18.62
CA PRO A 41 -10.09 -4.13 -18.31
C PRO A 41 -9.50 -5.53 -18.53
N THR A 42 -8.23 -5.58 -18.90
CA THR A 42 -7.48 -6.85 -19.03
C THR A 42 -7.29 -7.51 -17.66
N PHE A 43 -7.06 -6.70 -16.63
CA PHE A 43 -6.92 -7.14 -15.24
C PHE A 43 -7.19 -5.96 -14.29
N LEU A 44 -7.42 -6.28 -13.01
CA LEU A 44 -7.51 -5.30 -11.93
C LEU A 44 -6.16 -5.14 -11.22
N LYS A 45 -5.88 -3.92 -10.75
CA LYS A 45 -4.82 -3.66 -9.77
C LYS A 45 -5.47 -3.08 -8.53
N MET A 46 -5.52 -3.87 -7.47
CA MET A 46 -6.21 -3.46 -6.23
C MET A 46 -5.43 -3.90 -4.99
N VAL A 47 -5.85 -3.40 -3.83
CA VAL A 47 -5.32 -3.87 -2.55
C VAL A 47 -5.72 -5.32 -2.32
N TYR A 48 -4.85 -6.10 -1.68
CA TYR A 48 -5.23 -7.42 -1.21
C TYR A 48 -6.00 -7.30 0.12
N HIS A 49 -7.32 -7.48 0.07
CA HIS A 49 -8.20 -7.41 1.25
C HIS A 49 -8.38 -8.74 1.98
N GLY A 50 -7.46 -9.68 1.75
CA GLY A 50 -7.44 -10.98 2.41
C GLY A 50 -8.13 -12.10 1.64
N PRO A 51 -8.07 -13.34 2.19
CA PRO A 51 -8.44 -14.57 1.50
C PRO A 51 -9.87 -14.56 0.96
N ARG A 52 -10.84 -14.34 1.86
CA ARG A 52 -12.26 -14.42 1.54
C ARG A 52 -12.66 -13.44 0.43
N ALA A 53 -12.17 -12.20 0.50
CA ALA A 53 -12.53 -11.17 -0.47
C ALA A 53 -11.91 -11.43 -1.84
N MET A 54 -10.67 -11.95 -1.89
CA MET A 54 -10.05 -12.37 -3.13
C MET A 54 -10.80 -13.55 -3.77
N GLU A 55 -11.08 -14.60 -3.00
CA GLU A 55 -11.82 -15.77 -3.48
C GLU A 55 -13.21 -15.41 -3.98
N GLU A 56 -13.93 -14.56 -3.26
CA GLU A 56 -15.27 -14.08 -3.64
C GLU A 56 -15.25 -13.37 -5.00
N LEU A 57 -14.33 -12.43 -5.21
CA LEU A 57 -14.25 -11.67 -6.46
C LEU A 57 -13.82 -12.56 -7.64
N VAL A 58 -12.84 -13.44 -7.42
CA VAL A 58 -12.36 -14.39 -8.45
C VAL A 58 -13.44 -15.40 -8.82
N ALA A 59 -14.22 -15.88 -7.84
CA ALA A 59 -15.32 -16.81 -8.09
C ALA A 59 -16.52 -16.15 -8.79
N TYR A 60 -16.76 -14.87 -8.50
CA TYR A 60 -17.87 -14.11 -9.09
C TYR A 60 -17.73 -13.91 -10.60
N ASP A 61 -16.54 -13.50 -11.08
CA ASP A 61 -16.26 -13.34 -12.51
C ASP A 61 -14.94 -14.06 -12.89
N PRO A 62 -15.02 -15.31 -13.39
CA PRO A 62 -13.85 -16.09 -13.78
C PRO A 62 -13.06 -15.49 -14.96
N HIS A 63 -13.66 -14.58 -15.72
CA HIS A 63 -12.98 -13.89 -16.83
C HIS A 63 -12.18 -12.67 -16.35
N LEU A 64 -12.40 -12.21 -15.13
CA LEU A 64 -11.71 -11.08 -14.54
C LEU A 64 -10.39 -11.52 -13.89
N ILE A 65 -9.28 -11.08 -14.46
CA ILE A 65 -7.97 -11.31 -13.86
C ILE A 65 -7.80 -10.33 -12.69
N VAL A 66 -7.80 -10.85 -11.46
CA VAL A 66 -7.56 -10.04 -10.26
C VAL A 66 -6.06 -9.95 -9.99
N GLY A 67 -5.55 -8.71 -9.89
CA GLY A 67 -4.17 -8.41 -9.59
C GLY A 67 -4.03 -7.50 -8.37
N ILE A 68 -2.92 -7.66 -7.65
CA ILE A 68 -2.66 -6.95 -6.40
C ILE A 68 -1.59 -5.85 -6.56
N LEU A 69 -1.71 -4.79 -5.77
CA LEU A 69 -0.68 -3.77 -5.59
C LEU A 69 0.20 -4.08 -4.36
N GLY A 70 1.45 -3.61 -4.39
CA GLY A 70 2.41 -3.89 -3.32
C GLY A 70 2.32 -3.01 -2.08
N GLY A 71 1.71 -1.82 -2.13
CA GLY A 71 1.71 -0.91 -0.99
C GLY A 71 3.09 -0.31 -0.68
N SER A 72 3.42 -0.08 0.60
CA SER A 72 4.73 0.40 1.05
C SER A 72 5.79 -0.72 0.97
N ALA A 73 7.07 -0.42 1.18
CA ALA A 73 8.09 -1.46 1.12
C ALA A 73 7.88 -2.56 2.17
N GLY A 74 7.65 -2.18 3.43
CA GLY A 74 7.56 -3.14 4.54
C GLY A 74 8.85 -3.95 4.72
N THR A 75 8.71 -5.13 5.31
CA THR A 75 9.74 -6.18 5.36
C THR A 75 9.74 -7.01 4.08
N THR A 76 10.79 -7.81 3.90
CA THR A 76 10.86 -8.82 2.84
C THR A 76 9.73 -9.84 3.01
N LEU A 77 9.44 -10.26 4.25
CA LEU A 77 8.33 -11.18 4.51
C LEU A 77 6.99 -10.60 4.05
N ASP A 78 6.74 -9.30 4.26
CA ASP A 78 5.49 -8.68 3.82
C ASP A 78 5.30 -8.78 2.31
N ALA A 79 6.37 -8.65 1.52
CA ALA A 79 6.29 -8.81 0.08
C ALA A 79 6.07 -10.26 -0.33
N PHE A 80 6.83 -11.18 0.28
CA PHE A 80 6.83 -12.60 -0.08
C PHE A 80 5.54 -13.30 0.34
N GLN A 81 5.04 -13.00 1.53
CA GLN A 81 3.77 -13.51 2.02
C GLN A 81 2.60 -12.95 1.20
N LEU A 82 2.64 -11.66 0.84
CA LEU A 82 1.59 -11.05 0.03
C LEU A 82 1.43 -11.70 -1.35
N ILE A 83 2.52 -11.87 -2.09
CA ILE A 83 2.43 -12.51 -3.42
C ILE A 83 2.00 -13.97 -3.31
N TYR A 84 2.46 -14.67 -2.26
CA TYR A 84 2.09 -16.05 -1.98
C TYR A 84 0.60 -16.20 -1.68
N ASP A 85 0.07 -15.38 -0.78
CA ASP A 85 -1.35 -15.40 -0.42
C ASP A 85 -2.23 -14.98 -1.60
N ALA A 86 -1.88 -13.89 -2.29
CA ALA A 86 -2.67 -13.44 -3.43
C ALA A 86 -2.79 -14.53 -4.50
N LYS A 87 -1.68 -15.22 -4.82
CA LYS A 87 -1.71 -16.38 -5.74
C LYS A 87 -2.60 -17.50 -5.19
N LYS A 88 -2.37 -17.90 -3.93
CA LYS A 88 -3.10 -19.00 -3.27
C LYS A 88 -4.61 -18.81 -3.34
N TYR A 89 -5.08 -17.58 -3.21
CA TYR A 89 -6.50 -17.24 -3.18
C TYR A 89 -7.10 -16.81 -4.52
N GLY A 90 -6.36 -16.95 -5.63
CA GLY A 90 -6.90 -16.78 -6.98
C GLY A 90 -6.38 -15.58 -7.76
N GLY A 91 -5.62 -14.69 -7.13
CA GLY A 91 -4.89 -13.63 -7.81
C GLY A 91 -3.92 -14.18 -8.86
N ARG A 92 -3.70 -13.41 -9.93
CA ARG A 92 -2.88 -13.82 -11.09
C ARG A 92 -1.84 -12.80 -11.51
N VAL A 93 -1.87 -11.60 -10.93
CA VAL A 93 -0.94 -10.50 -11.23
C VAL A 93 -0.51 -9.82 -9.94
N ALA A 94 0.76 -9.42 -9.84
CA ALA A 94 1.26 -8.59 -8.75
C ALA A 94 2.04 -7.41 -9.34
N LEU A 95 1.70 -6.19 -8.91
CA LEU A 95 2.35 -4.95 -9.33
C LEU A 95 3.07 -4.33 -8.14
N PHE A 96 4.29 -4.79 -7.90
CA PHE A 96 5.17 -4.30 -6.84
C PHE A 96 6.09 -3.21 -7.37
N GLY A 97 5.98 -1.99 -6.83
CA GLY A 97 6.88 -0.87 -7.12
C GLY A 97 7.90 -0.68 -6.01
N ARG A 98 7.49 0.01 -4.93
CA ARG A 98 8.37 0.34 -3.78
C ARG A 98 9.06 -0.88 -3.18
N LYS A 99 8.33 -2.00 -3.02
CA LYS A 99 8.89 -3.27 -2.52
C LYS A 99 10.12 -3.74 -3.29
N ILE A 100 10.11 -3.61 -4.62
CA ILE A 100 11.23 -3.98 -5.47
C ILE A 100 12.29 -2.88 -5.44
N ASN A 101 11.90 -1.61 -5.65
CA ASN A 101 12.85 -0.51 -5.77
C ASN A 101 13.67 -0.27 -4.49
N GLN A 102 13.11 -0.59 -3.32
CA GLN A 102 13.74 -0.43 -2.01
C GLN A 102 14.34 -1.73 -1.46
N ALA A 103 14.36 -2.81 -2.25
CA ALA A 103 15.12 -4.01 -1.90
C ALA A 103 16.63 -3.77 -2.09
N GLU A 104 17.44 -4.40 -1.25
CA GLU A 104 18.90 -4.31 -1.29
C GLU A 104 19.49 -4.84 -2.61
N HIS A 105 18.85 -5.88 -3.19
CA HIS A 105 19.27 -6.47 -4.45
C HIS A 105 18.07 -6.90 -5.30
N GLN A 106 17.63 -6.02 -6.21
CA GLN A 106 16.34 -6.13 -6.90
C GLN A 106 16.22 -7.40 -7.77
N LEU A 107 17.30 -7.81 -8.45
CA LEU A 107 17.28 -9.01 -9.30
C LEU A 107 17.05 -10.28 -8.47
N ALA A 108 17.76 -10.39 -7.34
CA ALA A 108 17.58 -11.51 -6.41
C ALA A 108 16.18 -11.49 -5.81
N PHE A 109 15.70 -10.31 -5.42
CA PHE A 109 14.34 -10.14 -4.90
C PHE A 109 13.26 -10.61 -5.89
N ILE A 110 13.36 -10.19 -7.17
CA ILE A 110 12.46 -10.63 -8.25
C ILE A 110 12.57 -12.14 -8.48
N GLN A 111 13.78 -12.71 -8.40
CA GLN A 111 13.99 -14.15 -8.53
C GLN A 111 13.25 -14.93 -7.44
N PHE A 112 13.27 -14.45 -6.18
CA PHE A 112 12.49 -15.06 -5.10
C PHE A 112 10.98 -14.89 -5.28
N LEU A 113 10.51 -13.72 -5.75
CA LEU A 113 9.10 -13.54 -6.13
C LEU A 113 8.69 -14.59 -7.18
N ARG A 114 9.56 -14.88 -8.15
CA ARG A 114 9.32 -15.92 -9.15
C ARG A 114 9.25 -17.32 -8.53
N TYR A 115 10.19 -17.66 -7.64
CA TYR A 115 10.18 -18.96 -6.95
C TYR A 115 8.92 -19.16 -6.11
N LEU A 116 8.43 -18.11 -5.44
CA LEU A 116 7.18 -18.15 -4.68
C LEU A 116 5.98 -18.41 -5.58
N VAL A 117 5.87 -17.73 -6.72
CA VAL A 117 4.74 -17.98 -7.63
C VAL A 117 4.82 -19.33 -8.36
N GLU A 118 6.01 -19.92 -8.46
CA GLU A 118 6.24 -21.26 -8.99
C GLU A 118 6.15 -22.37 -7.92
N ASP A 119 5.74 -22.06 -6.68
CA ASP A 119 5.67 -22.99 -5.53
C ASP A 119 6.99 -23.70 -5.20
N LYS A 120 8.13 -23.10 -5.54
CA LYS A 120 9.46 -23.69 -5.31
C LYS A 120 9.98 -23.44 -3.89
N ILE A 121 9.41 -22.46 -3.18
CA ILE A 121 9.86 -22.05 -1.85
C ILE A 121 8.71 -21.41 -1.08
N GLN A 122 8.71 -21.53 0.26
CA GLN A 122 7.76 -20.86 1.13
C GLN A 122 8.23 -19.45 1.55
N PRO A 123 7.35 -18.51 1.91
CA PRO A 123 7.72 -17.13 2.24
C PRO A 123 8.85 -16.98 3.26
N VAL A 124 8.76 -17.70 4.39
CA VAL A 124 9.78 -17.66 5.46
C VAL A 124 11.13 -18.18 4.98
N GLU A 125 11.13 -19.27 4.21
CA GLU A 125 12.34 -19.84 3.63
C GLU A 125 12.95 -18.90 2.58
N ALA A 126 12.12 -18.24 1.79
CA ALA A 126 12.55 -17.27 0.80
C ALA A 126 13.24 -16.05 1.45
N VAL A 127 12.74 -15.56 2.59
CA VAL A 127 13.43 -14.49 3.33
C VAL A 127 14.82 -14.96 3.77
N LYS A 128 14.92 -16.12 4.40
CA LYS A 128 16.21 -16.68 4.84
C LYS A 128 17.18 -16.88 3.67
N ALA A 129 16.70 -17.43 2.57
CA ALA A 129 17.50 -17.64 1.36
C ALA A 129 17.93 -16.32 0.71
N TYR A 130 17.07 -15.29 0.71
CA TYR A 130 17.42 -13.95 0.25
C TYR A 130 18.54 -13.34 1.10
N HIS A 131 18.46 -13.45 2.43
CA HIS A 131 19.55 -13.04 3.33
C HIS A 131 20.85 -13.82 3.07
N GLY A 132 20.77 -15.12 2.77
CA GLY A 132 21.93 -15.91 2.34
C GLY A 132 22.57 -15.37 1.06
N VAL A 133 21.77 -15.02 0.05
CA VAL A 133 22.25 -14.38 -1.19
C VAL A 133 22.90 -13.02 -0.89
N LEU A 134 22.30 -12.20 -0.01
CA LEU A 134 22.92 -10.94 0.40
C LEU A 134 24.28 -11.16 1.06
N GLN A 135 24.39 -12.17 1.93
CA GLN A 135 25.65 -12.54 2.57
C GLN A 135 26.71 -12.98 1.56
N GLU A 136 26.36 -13.85 0.60
CA GLU A 136 27.27 -14.30 -0.47
C GLU A 136 27.77 -13.14 -1.33
N LEU A 137 26.91 -12.15 -1.57
CA LEU A 137 27.24 -10.94 -2.33
C LEU A 137 27.95 -9.86 -1.50
N GLY A 138 28.15 -10.08 -0.19
CA GLY A 138 28.74 -9.09 0.72
C GLY A 138 27.87 -7.84 0.92
N ILE A 139 26.56 -7.94 0.69
CA ILE A 139 25.60 -6.84 0.85
C ILE A 139 25.04 -6.89 2.28
N LYS A 140 25.18 -5.78 3.02
CA LYS A 140 24.59 -5.68 4.36
C LYS A 140 23.06 -5.51 4.25
N PRO A 141 22.25 -6.39 4.85
CA PRO A 141 20.80 -6.21 4.89
C PRO A 141 20.39 -4.90 5.60
N THR A 142 19.31 -4.27 5.13
CA THR A 142 18.77 -3.05 5.78
C THR A 142 18.19 -3.38 7.16
N ARG A 143 17.71 -4.61 7.34
CA ARG A 143 17.13 -5.12 8.58
C ARG A 143 17.79 -6.43 8.95
N GLU A 144 17.92 -6.67 10.24
CA GLU A 144 18.31 -7.99 10.76
C GLU A 144 17.25 -9.04 10.40
N LEU A 145 17.68 -10.29 10.22
CA LEU A 145 16.85 -11.39 9.75
C LEU A 145 15.56 -11.55 10.57
N ASP A 146 15.66 -11.51 11.90
CA ASP A 146 14.51 -11.70 12.79
C ASP A 146 13.46 -10.59 12.62
N VAL A 147 13.91 -9.36 12.33
CA VAL A 147 13.01 -8.23 12.06
C VAL A 147 12.39 -8.37 10.68
N ASP A 148 13.17 -8.80 9.69
CA ASP A 148 12.70 -8.96 8.31
C ASP A 148 11.74 -10.16 8.13
N LEU A 149 11.74 -11.08 9.10
CA LEU A 149 10.79 -12.17 9.29
C LEU A 149 9.53 -11.75 10.07
N THR A 150 9.36 -10.48 10.42
CA THR A 150 8.11 -10.00 11.02
C THR A 150 7.13 -9.51 9.96
N TYR A 151 5.86 -9.91 10.11
CA TYR A 151 4.78 -9.43 9.26
C TYR A 151 4.25 -8.10 9.82
N GLN A 152 4.27 -7.04 9.01
CA GLN A 152 3.81 -5.72 9.39
C GLN A 152 2.41 -5.45 8.81
N THR A 153 1.43 -5.22 9.68
CA THR A 153 0.01 -5.07 9.29
C THR A 153 -0.27 -3.82 8.43
N ALA A 154 0.60 -2.80 8.47
CA ALA A 154 0.38 -1.49 7.84
C ALA A 154 0.89 -1.39 6.38
N VAL A 155 1.32 -2.49 5.77
CA VAL A 155 2.06 -2.45 4.49
C VAL A 155 1.16 -2.13 3.30
N MET A 156 -0.15 -2.27 3.47
CA MET A 156 -1.14 -1.85 2.47
C MET A 156 -1.40 -0.35 2.45
N SER A 157 -0.59 0.48 3.12
CA SER A 157 -0.62 1.94 2.94
C SER A 157 0.07 2.34 1.63
N TYR A 158 -0.65 3.09 0.80
CA TYR A 158 -0.16 3.60 -0.49
C TYR A 158 -0.26 5.12 -0.65
N GLY A 159 -0.90 5.82 0.30
CA GLY A 159 -0.83 7.28 0.41
C GLY A 159 0.40 7.68 1.23
N GLY A 160 1.19 8.66 0.76
CA GLY A 160 2.31 9.21 1.52
C GLY A 160 1.87 9.74 2.89
N GLU A 161 2.81 9.74 3.85
CA GLU A 161 2.82 10.11 5.30
C GLU A 161 1.50 10.20 6.11
N ASP A 162 0.39 10.65 5.52
CA ASP A 162 -0.95 10.75 6.11
C ASP A 162 -1.96 9.69 5.60
N GLY A 163 -1.56 8.82 4.67
CA GLY A 163 -2.43 7.79 4.07
C GLY A 163 -2.68 6.57 4.95
N LYS A 164 -3.48 6.70 6.01
CA LYS A 164 -4.00 5.52 6.76
C LYS A 164 -5.00 4.76 5.89
N THR A 165 -4.54 3.68 5.26
CA THR A 165 -5.42 2.69 4.61
C THR A 165 -5.85 1.63 5.62
N PHE A 166 -6.92 0.92 5.29
CA PHE A 166 -7.52 -0.12 6.13
C PHE A 166 -6.48 -1.22 6.43
N SER A 167 -5.88 -1.16 7.61
CA SER A 167 -5.06 -2.24 8.14
C SER A 167 -6.00 -3.22 8.81
N PHE A 168 -6.13 -4.44 8.26
CA PHE A 168 -6.93 -5.50 8.88
C PHE A 168 -6.19 -6.03 10.11
N PRO A 169 -6.68 -5.81 11.34
CA PRO A 169 -6.04 -6.39 12.50
C PRO A 169 -6.42 -7.87 12.62
N ALA A 170 -5.44 -8.72 12.88
CA ALA A 170 -5.70 -9.94 13.62
C ALA A 170 -5.96 -9.57 15.09
N THR A 171 -7.18 -9.89 15.56
CA THR A 171 -7.65 -9.93 16.96
C THR A 171 -7.58 -8.64 17.81
N LYS A 172 -8.75 -8.29 18.37
CA LYS A 172 -9.01 -7.07 19.15
C LYS A 172 -8.35 -7.10 20.53
N THR A 173 -7.63 -6.04 20.89
CA THR A 173 -7.55 -5.56 22.28
C THR A 173 -7.77 -4.06 22.31
N ALA A 174 -8.79 -3.65 23.04
CA ALA A 174 -9.28 -2.29 23.12
C ALA A 174 -8.35 -1.40 23.97
N SER A 175 -8.05 -0.19 23.48
CA SER A 175 -7.66 0.92 24.34
C SER A 175 -8.26 2.23 23.84
N LYS A 176 -8.68 3.02 24.83
CA LYS A 176 -9.55 4.21 24.82
C LYS A 176 -8.82 5.46 24.26
N PRO A 177 -9.50 6.41 23.58
CA PRO A 177 -8.82 7.61 23.10
C PRO A 177 -8.72 8.67 24.22
N ALA A 178 -7.53 9.26 24.36
CA ALA A 178 -7.28 10.44 25.18
C ALA A 178 -7.33 11.70 24.32
N ALA A 179 -8.06 12.71 24.81
CA ALA A 179 -8.17 14.05 24.24
C ALA A 179 -6.89 14.87 24.51
N GLY A 180 -6.58 15.85 23.66
CA GLY A 180 -5.48 16.79 23.89
C GLY A 180 -5.43 17.95 22.89
N SER A 181 -6.07 19.05 23.30
CA SER A 181 -5.86 20.47 22.99
C SER A 181 -5.01 20.91 21.79
N ALA A 182 -5.65 21.65 20.89
CA ALA A 182 -5.01 22.57 19.96
C ALA A 182 -4.37 23.74 20.71
N LYS A 183 -3.10 24.05 20.39
CA LYS A 183 -2.42 25.27 20.81
C LYS A 183 -2.00 26.03 19.55
N THR A 184 -2.62 27.18 19.34
CA THR A 184 -2.28 28.18 18.33
C THR A 184 -0.84 28.65 18.53
N THR A 185 0.00 28.47 17.51
CA THR A 185 1.32 29.10 17.44
C THR A 185 1.32 30.07 16.27
N SER A 186 1.62 31.32 16.58
CA SER A 186 1.73 32.44 15.67
C SER A 186 2.83 32.19 14.62
N ALA A 187 2.45 32.30 13.34
CA ALA A 187 3.31 32.02 12.20
C ALA A 187 4.43 33.07 12.02
N LYS A 188 5.64 32.57 11.81
CA LYS A 188 6.80 33.34 11.31
C LYS A 188 6.60 33.60 9.81
N PRO A 189 6.98 34.77 9.26
CA PRO A 189 6.76 35.07 7.85
C PRO A 189 7.48 34.07 6.93
N ALA A 190 6.75 33.57 5.93
CA ALA A 190 7.23 32.61 4.94
C ALA A 190 8.43 33.17 4.15
N THR A 191 9.44 32.34 3.91
CA THR A 191 10.56 32.63 3.01
C THR A 191 10.04 32.83 1.60
N THR A 192 10.20 34.05 1.09
CA THR A 192 9.81 34.42 -0.28
C THR A 192 11.04 34.41 -1.18
N ASN A 193 10.85 33.94 -2.41
CA ASN A 193 11.78 34.24 -3.49
C ASN A 193 11.74 35.74 -3.76
N GLY A 194 12.82 36.31 -4.31
CA GLY A 194 12.93 37.74 -4.66
C GLY A 194 11.88 38.30 -5.64
N LYS A 195 10.85 37.51 -5.97
CA LYS A 195 9.66 37.85 -6.77
C LYS A 195 8.35 37.80 -5.97
N GLY A 196 8.40 37.73 -4.64
CA GLY A 196 7.20 37.76 -3.77
C GLY A 196 6.36 36.47 -3.77
N THR A 197 6.88 35.37 -4.31
CA THR A 197 6.24 34.04 -4.28
C THR A 197 6.97 33.12 -3.28
N PRO A 198 6.29 32.15 -2.64
CA PRO A 198 6.92 31.24 -1.67
C PRO A 198 8.02 30.40 -2.33
N ASP A 199 9.16 30.25 -1.66
CA ASP A 199 10.22 29.34 -2.10
C ASP A 199 10.08 27.94 -1.49
N PHE A 200 9.35 27.06 -2.17
CA PHE A 200 9.16 25.69 -1.68
C PHE A 200 10.45 24.85 -1.68
N ALA A 201 11.52 25.26 -2.37
CA ALA A 201 12.79 24.55 -2.31
C ALA A 201 13.53 24.81 -0.98
N ALA A 202 13.40 26.03 -0.44
CA ALA A 202 14.05 26.44 0.82
C ALA A 202 13.21 26.16 2.08
N MET A 203 11.94 25.77 1.94
CA MET A 203 11.06 25.45 3.07
C MET A 203 11.24 24.01 3.57
N SER A 204 11.26 23.85 4.89
CA SER A 204 11.09 22.56 5.57
C SER A 204 9.66 22.02 5.36
N SER A 205 9.45 20.73 5.63
CA SER A 205 8.13 20.09 5.52
C SER A 205 7.08 20.75 6.42
N ALA A 206 7.48 21.18 7.63
CA ALA A 206 6.59 21.87 8.56
C ALA A 206 6.15 23.25 8.04
N GLU A 207 7.07 24.00 7.41
CA GLU A 207 6.77 25.31 6.83
C GLU A 207 5.87 25.21 5.60
N LYS A 208 6.04 24.17 4.78
CA LYS A 208 5.14 23.87 3.65
C LYS A 208 3.73 23.58 4.14
N LEU A 209 3.61 22.74 5.17
CA LEU A 209 2.31 22.38 5.75
C LEU A 209 1.59 23.63 6.29
N ALA A 210 2.28 24.47 7.06
CA ALA A 210 1.72 25.72 7.58
C ALA A 210 1.29 26.68 6.46
N TYR A 211 2.11 26.85 5.42
CA TYR A 211 1.75 27.67 4.26
C TYR A 211 0.49 27.16 3.54
N HIS A 212 0.37 25.84 3.36
CA HIS A 212 -0.79 25.23 2.73
C HIS A 212 -2.05 25.36 3.59
N GLN A 213 -1.95 25.18 4.90
CA GLN A 213 -3.05 25.40 5.85
C GLN A 213 -3.54 26.86 5.80
N ASP A 214 -2.63 27.84 5.88
CA ASP A 214 -2.96 29.26 5.77
C ASP A 214 -3.56 29.63 4.41
N ARG A 215 -3.12 28.98 3.33
CA ARG A 215 -3.69 29.20 1.99
C ARG A 215 -5.11 28.66 1.92
N LEU A 216 -5.37 27.46 2.47
CA LEU A 216 -6.69 26.86 2.51
C LEU A 216 -7.65 27.68 3.36
N ASN A 217 -7.22 28.12 4.55
CA ASN A 217 -8.03 28.98 5.43
C ASN A 217 -8.40 30.32 4.76
N ARG A 218 -7.48 30.92 3.98
CA ARG A 218 -7.78 32.13 3.19
C ARG A 218 -8.73 31.87 2.02
N MET A 219 -8.70 30.69 1.43
CA MET A 219 -9.53 30.35 0.27
C MET A 219 -10.94 29.93 0.66
N PHE A 220 -11.11 29.26 1.80
CA PHE A 220 -12.36 28.61 2.17
C PHE A 220 -12.99 29.18 3.44
N GLY A 221 -12.28 30.01 4.22
CA GLY A 221 -12.72 30.43 5.55
C GLY A 221 -12.73 29.26 6.53
N GLU A 222 -12.72 29.57 7.83
CA GLU A 222 -13.12 28.59 8.86
C GLU A 222 -14.64 28.57 9.03
#